data_AF-A0A7W2EAZ9-F1
#
_entry.id   AF-A0A7W2EAZ9-F1
#
_cell.length_a   1.000
_cell.length_b   1.000
_cell.length_c   1.000
_cell.angle_alpha   90.00
_cell.angle_beta   90.00
_cell.angle_gamma   90.00
#
_symmetry.space_group_name_H-M   'P 1'
#
loop_
_entity.id
_entity.type
_entity.pdbx_description
1 polymer ?
#
loop_
_entity_poly.entity_id
_entity_poly.type
_entity_poly.pdbx_seq_one_letter_code
_entity_poly.pdbx_strand_id
1 'polypeptide(L)'
;MEIEFDPVILRADQMQPKQYYLRVSKRLFVHERFGHDEWTTQLAARHHPRRERYDVAAAVRAVVHASERPGSVVCGFSALALYRLPYLVEGADTTLRAAVRATLPASTFRPAVARLRAPHTETWTLTHRGMPIRTATPARATIQALQQIRAGEHSWQTEPVPGVAAEVVRAVQLVDCVRRHLGLQVPELQQAAAGQLSKRWLSKVLNLSRDTADSPKETELRLLLQPVVEKYNLMLVEQYPLVVGGRVVTTFDFAIPELKLGIMYDGSHHWTYEQRQLDSSINLTSIMHGWTVPRTASRSMRQCVEVVEAVLKQKLGVR
;
A
#
# COMPACT_ATOMS: atom_id res chain seq x y z
N MET A 1 7.46 -8.95 19.26
CA MET A 1 6.78 -9.61 18.12
C MET A 1 7.84 -10.25 17.25
N GLU A 2 7.68 -11.53 16.94
CA GLU A 2 8.59 -12.23 16.03
C GLU A 2 8.20 -11.92 14.59
N ILE A 3 9.20 -11.61 13.76
CA ILE A 3 9.05 -11.35 12.34
C ILE A 3 9.87 -12.37 11.57
N GLU A 4 9.17 -13.27 10.89
CA GLU A 4 9.79 -14.23 9.99
C GLU A 4 9.40 -13.96 8.55
N PHE A 5 10.37 -14.21 7.69
CA PHE A 5 10.23 -14.26 6.24
C PHE A 5 11.18 -15.33 5.70
N ASP A 6 10.78 -15.96 4.61
CA ASP A 6 11.47 -17.09 3.99
C ASP A 6 12.92 -16.82 3.54
N PRO A 7 13.27 -15.60 3.05
CA PRO A 7 14.60 -15.35 2.52
C PRO A 7 15.72 -15.64 3.52
N VAL A 8 16.70 -16.43 3.09
CA VAL A 8 17.94 -16.67 3.85
C VAL A 8 18.96 -15.60 3.50
N ILE A 9 19.40 -14.84 4.50
CA ILE A 9 20.41 -13.78 4.37
C ILE A 9 21.80 -14.42 4.49
N LEU A 10 22.64 -14.20 3.48
CA LEU A 10 23.94 -14.86 3.31
C LEU A 10 25.07 -13.85 3.15
N ARG A 11 26.26 -14.23 3.62
CA ARG A 11 27.53 -13.60 3.23
C ARG A 11 28.08 -14.24 1.95
N ALA A 12 29.02 -13.56 1.30
CA ALA A 12 29.61 -14.02 0.05
C ALA A 12 30.29 -15.40 0.16
N ASP A 13 30.92 -15.71 1.30
CA ASP A 13 31.56 -17.01 1.60
C ASP A 13 30.56 -18.14 1.85
N GLN A 14 29.27 -17.83 2.02
CA GLN A 14 28.19 -18.80 2.23
C GLN A 14 27.40 -19.12 0.94
N MET A 15 27.75 -18.49 -0.18
CA MET A 15 27.09 -18.70 -1.47
C MET A 15 27.51 -20.01 -2.11
N GLN A 16 26.56 -20.69 -2.76
CA GLN A 16 26.80 -21.92 -3.49
C GLN A 16 27.17 -21.62 -4.95
N PRO A 17 28.13 -22.36 -5.54
CA PRO A 17 28.44 -22.25 -6.96
C PRO A 17 27.22 -22.52 -7.85
N LYS A 18 27.17 -21.86 -9.03
CA LYS A 18 26.09 -22.00 -10.04
C LYS A 18 24.68 -21.58 -9.57
N GLN A 19 24.59 -20.83 -8.47
CA GLN A 19 23.36 -20.14 -8.07
C GLN A 19 23.54 -18.63 -8.23
N TYR A 20 22.42 -17.93 -8.36
CA TYR A 20 22.38 -16.48 -8.49
C TYR A 20 21.83 -15.85 -7.21
N TYR A 21 22.45 -14.73 -6.84
CA TYR A 21 22.15 -14.02 -5.60
C TYR A 21 21.96 -12.54 -5.86
N LEU A 22 20.93 -11.98 -5.23
CA LEU A 22 20.64 -10.55 -5.23
C LEU A 22 21.35 -9.90 -4.06
N ARG A 23 22.03 -8.79 -4.35
CA ARG A 23 22.76 -8.01 -3.36
C ARG A 23 21.79 -7.14 -2.57
N VAL A 24 21.90 -7.16 -1.24
CA VAL A 24 21.11 -6.30 -0.34
C VAL A 24 21.96 -5.17 0.23
N SER A 25 23.19 -5.49 0.65
CA SER A 25 24.15 -4.53 1.19
C SER A 25 25.54 -4.72 0.59
N LYS A 26 26.58 -4.09 1.15
CA LYS A 26 27.97 -4.40 0.77
C LYS A 26 28.38 -5.83 1.14
N ARG A 27 27.73 -6.46 2.12
CA ARG A 27 28.16 -7.72 2.73
C ARG A 27 27.12 -8.84 2.63
N LEU A 28 25.85 -8.49 2.49
CA LEU A 28 24.74 -9.41 2.63
C LEU A 28 23.92 -9.51 1.33
N PHE A 29 23.48 -10.74 1.06
CA PHE A 29 22.82 -11.16 -0.17
C PHE A 29 21.68 -12.13 0.15
N VAL A 30 20.79 -12.33 -0.82
CA VAL A 30 19.71 -13.33 -0.78
C VAL A 30 19.66 -14.08 -2.10
N HIS A 31 19.18 -15.32 -2.09
CA HIS A 31 19.00 -16.09 -3.33
C HIS A 31 17.98 -15.41 -4.26
N GLU A 32 18.23 -15.41 -5.58
CA GLU A 32 17.39 -14.68 -6.55
C GLU A 32 15.91 -15.09 -6.55
N ARG A 33 15.62 -16.36 -6.22
CA ARG A 33 14.26 -16.89 -6.06
C ARG A 33 13.37 -16.11 -5.08
N PHE A 34 13.99 -15.32 -4.20
CA PHE A 34 13.32 -14.46 -3.23
C PHE A 34 13.23 -13.00 -3.70
N GLY A 35 13.73 -12.70 -4.90
CA GLY A 35 13.59 -11.41 -5.53
C GLY A 35 12.18 -11.18 -6.05
N HIS A 36 11.84 -9.91 -6.18
CA HIS A 36 10.63 -9.49 -6.87
C HIS A 36 10.73 -9.81 -8.37
N ASP A 37 9.57 -9.99 -9.01
CA ASP A 37 9.52 -10.12 -10.46
C ASP A 37 10.00 -8.83 -11.15
N GLU A 38 10.61 -8.98 -12.32
CA GLU A 38 11.24 -7.88 -13.03
C GLU A 38 10.27 -6.74 -13.36
N TRP A 39 9.02 -7.07 -13.72
CA TRP A 39 8.02 -6.08 -14.07
C TRP A 39 7.66 -5.19 -12.87
N THR A 40 7.40 -5.81 -11.71
CA THR A 40 7.10 -5.09 -10.46
C THR A 40 8.25 -4.18 -10.06
N THR A 41 9.49 -4.67 -10.11
CA THR A 41 10.64 -3.86 -9.74
C THR A 41 10.89 -2.72 -10.70
N GLN A 42 10.80 -2.96 -12.02
CA GLN A 42 10.95 -1.90 -13.02
C GLN A 42 9.87 -0.84 -12.89
N LEU A 43 8.62 -1.24 -12.64
CA LEU A 43 7.52 -0.30 -12.44
C LEU A 43 7.76 0.59 -11.21
N ALA A 44 8.15 -0.01 -10.08
CA ALA A 44 8.50 0.75 -8.87
C ALA A 44 9.66 1.73 -9.14
N ALA A 45 10.72 1.27 -9.81
CA ALA A 45 11.88 2.10 -10.13
C ALA A 45 11.53 3.28 -11.04
N ARG A 46 10.62 3.12 -12.01
CA ARG A 46 10.17 4.21 -12.89
C ARG A 46 9.52 5.37 -12.13
N HIS A 47 8.86 5.07 -11.02
CA HIS A 47 8.16 6.06 -10.19
C HIS A 47 8.95 6.48 -8.95
N HIS A 48 10.06 5.81 -8.65
CA HIS A 48 10.98 6.23 -7.60
C HIS A 48 11.63 7.58 -7.93
N PRO A 49 11.69 8.56 -7.00
CA PRO A 49 12.23 9.90 -7.25
C PRO A 49 13.67 9.91 -7.79
N ARG A 50 14.46 8.90 -7.43
CA ARG A 50 15.86 8.73 -7.86
C ARG A 50 16.08 7.57 -8.84
N ARG A 51 15.00 6.96 -9.35
CA ARG A 51 15.03 5.76 -10.21
C ARG A 51 15.82 4.58 -9.63
N GLU A 52 15.83 4.46 -8.31
CA GLU A 52 16.46 3.33 -7.61
C GLU A 52 15.63 2.08 -7.84
N ARG A 53 16.31 0.95 -8.00
CA ARG A 53 15.71 -0.34 -8.33
C ARG A 53 15.91 -1.29 -7.16
N TYR A 54 14.82 -1.79 -6.58
CA TYR A 54 14.87 -2.67 -5.41
C TYR A 54 14.36 -4.07 -5.72
N ASP A 55 15.28 -4.97 -6.05
CA ASP A 55 14.95 -6.36 -6.39
C ASP A 55 14.59 -7.21 -5.16
N VAL A 56 14.88 -6.73 -3.95
CA VAL A 56 14.68 -7.48 -2.69
C VAL A 56 13.64 -6.78 -1.82
N ALA A 57 12.80 -7.59 -1.18
CA ALA A 57 11.69 -7.12 -0.35
C ALA A 57 12.12 -6.10 0.72
N ALA A 58 11.32 -5.04 0.89
CA ALA A 58 11.62 -3.94 1.80
C ALA A 58 11.86 -4.39 3.24
N ALA A 59 11.12 -5.40 3.71
CA ALA A 59 11.30 -6.00 5.03
C ALA A 59 12.69 -6.64 5.19
N VAL A 60 13.15 -7.39 4.18
CA VAL A 60 14.47 -8.03 4.18
C VAL A 60 15.58 -6.96 4.16
N ARG A 61 15.42 -5.93 3.31
CA ARG A 61 16.37 -4.79 3.26
C ARG A 61 16.46 -4.09 4.61
N ALA A 62 15.32 -3.88 5.29
CA ALA A 62 15.28 -3.28 6.62
C ALA A 62 16.01 -4.11 7.67
N VAL A 63 15.78 -5.44 7.71
CA VAL A 63 16.49 -6.34 8.63
C VAL A 63 18.00 -6.35 8.38
N VAL A 64 18.41 -6.50 7.11
CA VAL A 64 19.83 -6.48 6.73
C VAL A 64 20.49 -5.19 7.20
N HIS A 65 19.92 -4.04 6.89
CA HIS A 65 20.55 -2.76 7.23
C HIS A 65 20.50 -2.43 8.72
N ALA A 66 19.48 -2.90 9.45
CA ALA A 66 19.43 -2.81 10.91
C ALA A 66 20.50 -3.70 11.57
N SER A 67 20.71 -4.93 11.06
CA SER A 67 21.74 -5.86 11.57
C SER A 67 23.16 -5.31 11.42
N GLU A 68 23.43 -4.61 10.31
CA GLU A 68 24.72 -3.97 10.04
C GLU A 68 24.93 -2.68 10.85
N ARG A 69 23.88 -2.18 11.52
CA ARG A 69 23.89 -0.96 12.34
C ARG A 69 23.18 -1.18 13.68
N PRO A 70 23.77 -1.95 14.60
CA PRO A 70 23.19 -2.19 15.93
C PRO A 70 22.83 -0.88 16.64
N GLY A 71 21.67 -0.87 17.32
CA GLY A 71 21.16 0.31 18.02
C GLY A 71 20.40 1.31 17.16
N SER A 72 20.41 1.16 15.83
CA SER A 72 19.56 1.94 14.93
C SER A 72 18.07 1.61 15.10
N VAL A 73 17.20 2.53 14.65
CA VAL A 73 15.75 2.37 14.64
C VAL A 73 15.27 2.38 13.19
N VAL A 74 14.56 1.33 12.77
CA VAL A 74 13.90 1.26 11.46
C VAL A 74 12.67 2.18 11.46
N CYS A 75 12.47 2.94 10.38
CA CYS A 75 11.49 4.02 10.32
C CYS A 75 10.69 4.00 9.00
N GLY A 76 9.64 4.84 8.93
CA GLY A 76 8.87 5.09 7.70
C GLY A 76 8.35 3.81 7.02
N PHE A 77 8.37 3.79 5.69
CA PHE A 77 7.98 2.62 4.89
C PHE A 77 8.75 1.34 5.27
N SER A 78 10.01 1.45 5.70
CA SER A 78 10.80 0.28 6.11
C SER A 78 10.25 -0.38 7.36
N ALA A 79 9.76 0.41 8.33
CA ALA A 79 9.12 -0.14 9.52
C ALA A 79 7.74 -0.72 9.17
N LEU A 80 6.97 -0.05 8.31
CA LEU A 80 5.69 -0.57 7.82
C LEU A 80 5.84 -1.91 7.08
N ALA A 81 6.94 -2.09 6.32
CA ALA A 81 7.26 -3.38 5.69
C ALA A 81 7.50 -4.49 6.73
N LEU A 82 8.18 -4.18 7.85
CA LEU A 82 8.37 -5.13 8.95
C LEU A 82 7.05 -5.46 9.67
N TYR A 83 6.09 -4.55 9.65
CA TYR A 83 4.71 -4.79 10.09
C TYR A 83 3.84 -5.51 9.05
N ARG A 84 4.44 -5.99 7.96
CA ARG A 84 3.78 -6.72 6.87
C ARG A 84 2.70 -5.90 6.17
N LEU A 85 2.87 -4.58 6.04
CA LEU A 85 2.00 -3.78 5.20
C LEU A 85 2.10 -4.29 3.74
N PRO A 86 1.01 -4.76 3.12
CA PRO A 86 1.08 -5.54 1.88
C PRO A 86 1.36 -4.69 0.63
N TYR A 87 1.16 -3.38 0.71
CA TYR A 87 1.27 -2.48 -0.43
C TYR A 87 2.18 -1.29 -0.14
N LEU A 88 2.63 -0.63 -1.21
CA LEU A 88 3.31 0.68 -1.20
C LEU A 88 4.73 0.70 -0.62
N VAL A 89 5.15 -0.32 0.11
CA VAL A 89 6.46 -0.35 0.80
C VAL A 89 7.63 -0.78 -0.08
N GLU A 90 7.38 -1.61 -1.09
CA GLU A 90 8.45 -2.35 -1.79
C GLU A 90 9.40 -1.47 -2.57
N GLY A 91 8.88 -0.40 -3.19
CA GLY A 91 9.68 0.56 -3.95
C GLY A 91 10.43 1.59 -3.10
N ALA A 92 10.19 1.65 -1.78
CA ALA A 92 10.72 2.71 -0.93
C ALA A 92 12.21 2.51 -0.62
N ASP A 93 12.93 3.63 -0.42
CA ASP A 93 14.25 3.63 0.20
C ASP A 93 14.21 2.94 1.57
N THR A 94 15.25 2.18 1.93
CA THR A 94 15.37 1.70 3.30
C THR A 94 15.76 2.86 4.22
N THR A 95 15.03 3.10 5.30
CA THR A 95 15.25 4.24 6.18
C THR A 95 15.50 3.83 7.63
N LEU A 96 16.59 4.35 8.18
CA LEU A 96 17.01 4.14 9.56
C LEU A 96 17.25 5.48 10.25
N ARG A 97 17.14 5.47 11.58
CA ARG A 97 17.70 6.53 12.43
C ARG A 97 18.75 5.96 13.36
N ALA A 98 19.90 6.63 13.42
CA ALA A 98 21.05 6.18 14.20
C ALA A 98 21.86 7.36 14.75
N ALA A 99 22.80 7.08 15.65
CA ALA A 99 23.75 8.06 16.16
C ALA A 99 24.78 8.43 15.09
N VAL A 100 24.39 9.31 14.15
CA VAL A 100 25.23 9.80 13.05
C VAL A 100 25.46 11.30 13.13
N ARG A 101 26.66 11.73 12.70
CA ARG A 101 27.05 13.15 12.66
C ARG A 101 26.31 13.92 11.57
N ALA A 102 26.00 13.28 10.45
CA ALA A 102 25.25 13.86 9.33
C ALA A 102 24.27 12.83 8.75
N THR A 103 23.23 13.32 8.07
CA THR A 103 22.28 12.46 7.34
C THR A 103 22.99 11.83 6.15
N LEU A 104 22.79 10.54 5.95
CA LEU A 104 23.33 9.79 4.81
C LEU A 104 22.19 9.50 3.82
N PRO A 105 22.38 9.75 2.51
CA PRO A 105 21.38 9.42 1.49
C PRO A 105 21.28 7.91 1.29
N ALA A 106 20.10 7.45 0.88
CA ALA A 106 19.89 6.06 0.47
C ALA A 106 20.50 5.77 -0.91
N SER A 107 20.63 4.49 -1.21
CA SER A 107 20.82 3.95 -2.57
C SER A 107 20.21 2.55 -2.60
N THR A 108 20.27 1.88 -3.75
CA THR A 108 19.85 0.47 -3.87
C THR A 108 20.45 -0.43 -2.77
N PHE A 109 21.72 -0.21 -2.36
CA PHE A 109 22.45 -1.07 -1.41
C PHE A 109 22.83 -0.38 -0.10
N ARG A 110 22.26 0.81 0.19
CA ARG A 110 22.54 1.56 1.41
C ARG A 110 21.26 2.21 1.94
N PRO A 111 21.00 2.16 3.25
CA PRO A 111 19.85 2.84 3.81
C PRO A 111 20.09 4.35 3.86
N ALA A 112 19.01 5.12 3.78
CA ALA A 112 18.99 6.50 4.23
C ALA A 112 19.12 6.48 5.76
N VAL A 113 20.08 7.23 6.30
CA VAL A 113 20.30 7.27 7.74
C VAL A 113 20.17 8.70 8.22
N ALA A 114 19.11 8.99 8.96
CA ALA A 114 18.94 10.27 9.63
C ALA A 114 19.42 10.20 11.08
N ARG A 115 19.70 11.37 11.68
CA ARG A 115 20.12 11.45 13.08
C ARG A 115 18.99 11.01 14.00
N LEU A 116 19.29 10.14 14.95
CA LEU A 116 18.40 9.79 16.05
C LEU A 116 18.27 11.00 17.00
N ARG A 117 17.09 11.63 17.05
CA ARG A 117 16.74 12.73 17.99
C ARG A 117 15.54 12.34 18.86
N ALA A 118 15.37 12.91 20.04
CA ALA A 118 14.08 12.78 20.74
C ALA A 118 12.95 13.38 19.89
N PRO A 119 11.73 12.81 19.86
CA PRO A 119 11.25 11.70 20.67
C PRO A 119 11.18 10.39 19.85
N HIS A 120 12.32 9.75 19.55
CA HIS A 120 12.33 8.32 19.17
C HIS A 120 12.16 7.39 20.39
N THR A 121 11.37 7.82 21.36
CA THR A 121 11.04 7.07 22.58
C THR A 121 9.93 6.07 22.34
N GLU A 122 9.06 6.31 21.35
CA GLU A 122 8.05 5.36 20.89
C GLU A 122 8.65 4.37 19.90
N THR A 123 9.33 3.36 20.43
CA THR A 123 9.85 2.24 19.63
C THR A 123 9.31 0.91 20.12
N TRP A 124 9.09 0.01 19.18
CA TRP A 124 8.94 -1.42 19.47
C TRP A 124 10.25 -2.15 19.20
N THR A 125 10.36 -3.34 19.78
CA THR A 125 11.43 -4.29 19.46
C THR A 125 10.79 -5.51 18.82
N LEU A 126 11.14 -5.73 17.56
CA LEU A 126 10.82 -6.94 16.81
C LEU A 126 11.98 -7.91 16.92
N THR A 127 11.72 -9.20 16.75
CA THR A 127 12.77 -10.23 16.74
C THR A 127 12.77 -10.94 15.40
N HIS A 128 13.92 -11.04 14.74
CA HIS A 128 14.10 -11.86 13.55
C HIS A 128 15.20 -12.89 13.79
N ARG A 129 14.85 -14.18 13.85
CA ARG A 129 15.81 -15.28 14.11
C ARG A 129 16.72 -15.01 15.32
N GLY A 130 16.10 -14.58 16.42
CA GLY A 130 16.80 -14.21 17.67
C GLY A 130 17.47 -12.83 17.66
N MET A 131 17.54 -12.12 16.53
CA MET A 131 18.12 -10.77 16.46
C MET A 131 17.08 -9.70 16.81
N PRO A 132 17.33 -8.84 17.82
CA PRO A 132 16.43 -7.73 18.15
C PRO A 132 16.58 -6.59 17.13
N ILE A 133 15.45 -6.09 16.65
CA ILE A 133 15.34 -5.00 15.67
C ILE A 133 14.43 -3.93 16.25
N ARG A 134 14.98 -2.74 16.50
CA ARG A 134 14.21 -1.61 16.99
C ARG A 134 13.49 -0.93 15.82
N THR A 135 12.21 -0.65 15.99
CA THR A 135 11.35 -0.03 14.97
C THR A 135 10.55 1.12 15.57
N ALA A 136 10.24 2.15 14.80
CA ALA A 136 9.22 3.13 15.18
C ALA A 136 7.85 2.42 15.28
N THR A 137 7.01 2.76 16.26
CA THR A 137 5.64 2.18 16.37
C THR A 137 4.85 2.34 15.06
N PRO A 138 3.84 1.50 14.78
CA PRO A 138 3.09 1.59 13.51
C PRO A 138 2.53 2.98 13.22
N ALA A 139 1.94 3.67 14.20
CA ALA A 139 1.46 5.04 14.03
C ALA A 139 2.61 6.01 13.72
N ARG A 140 3.74 5.92 14.42
CA ARG A 140 4.91 6.78 14.19
C ARG A 140 5.55 6.53 12.82
N ALA A 141 5.69 5.27 12.43
CA ALA A 141 6.17 4.86 11.11
C ALA A 141 5.27 5.39 9.99
N THR A 142 3.95 5.37 10.20
CA THR A 142 2.99 5.97 9.27
C THR A 142 3.21 7.47 9.08
N ILE A 143 3.39 8.23 10.18
CA ILE A 143 3.64 9.67 10.08
C ILE A 143 4.96 9.97 9.36
N GLN A 144 6.00 9.17 9.61
CA GLN A 144 7.27 9.29 8.89
C GLN A 144 7.12 8.98 7.39
N ALA A 145 6.34 7.96 7.04
CA ALA A 145 6.04 7.63 5.65
C ALA A 145 5.22 8.76 4.96
N LEU A 146 4.28 9.40 5.67
CA LEU A 146 3.57 10.58 5.17
C LEU A 146 4.51 11.77 4.93
N GLN A 147 5.49 11.98 5.81
CA GLN A 147 6.54 12.99 5.59
C GLN A 147 7.35 12.68 4.34
N GLN A 148 7.72 11.42 4.11
CA GLN A 148 8.44 10.96 2.92
C GLN A 148 7.64 11.19 1.64
N ILE A 149 6.35 10.90 1.62
CA ILE A 149 5.45 11.20 0.48
C ILE A 149 5.45 12.71 0.21
N ARG A 150 5.25 13.53 1.25
CA ARG A 150 5.16 14.99 1.12
C ARG A 150 6.47 15.65 0.69
N ALA A 151 7.60 15.08 1.08
CA ALA A 151 8.93 15.52 0.65
C ALA A 151 9.29 15.03 -0.76
N GLY A 152 8.48 14.16 -1.37
CA GLY A 152 8.79 13.54 -2.65
C GLY A 152 9.95 12.54 -2.56
N GLU A 153 10.17 11.94 -1.39
CA GLU A 153 11.21 10.92 -1.15
C GLU A 153 10.74 9.51 -1.53
N HIS A 154 9.42 9.29 -1.61
CA HIS A 154 8.84 8.05 -2.14
C HIS A 154 7.57 8.34 -2.94
N SER A 155 7.43 7.70 -4.10
CA SER A 155 6.28 7.86 -4.98
C SER A 155 6.01 6.64 -5.84
N TRP A 156 4.74 6.49 -6.23
CA TRP A 156 4.25 5.48 -7.16
C TRP A 156 3.21 6.07 -8.11
N GLN A 157 2.77 5.32 -9.11
CA GLN A 157 1.72 5.75 -10.03
C GLN A 157 0.37 5.83 -9.33
N THR A 158 -0.36 6.91 -9.57
CA THR A 158 -1.74 7.11 -9.11
C THR A 158 -2.58 7.65 -10.26
N GLU A 159 -3.84 7.24 -10.36
CA GLU A 159 -4.78 7.90 -11.25
C GLU A 159 -4.98 9.38 -10.87
N PRO A 160 -5.05 10.31 -11.84
CA PRO A 160 -5.32 11.71 -11.52
C PRO A 160 -6.75 11.90 -11.00
N VAL A 161 -6.90 12.19 -9.71
CA VAL A 161 -8.21 12.47 -9.10
C VAL A 161 -8.52 13.97 -9.24
N PRO A 162 -9.65 14.37 -9.85
CA PRO A 162 -10.03 15.78 -9.97
C PRO A 162 -10.04 16.50 -8.61
N GLY A 163 -9.38 17.66 -8.53
CA GLY A 163 -9.33 18.48 -7.30
C GLY A 163 -8.43 17.94 -6.17
N VAL A 164 -7.76 16.80 -6.37
CA VAL A 164 -6.88 16.19 -5.36
C VAL A 164 -5.48 16.03 -5.93
N ALA A 165 -4.49 16.64 -5.26
CA ALA A 165 -3.08 16.51 -5.65
C ALA A 165 -2.60 15.06 -5.53
N ALA A 166 -1.77 14.59 -6.46
CA ALA A 166 -1.27 13.21 -6.46
C ALA A 166 -0.55 12.81 -5.15
N GLU A 167 0.17 13.74 -4.52
CA GLU A 167 0.75 13.55 -3.18
C GLU A 167 -0.32 13.21 -2.13
N VAL A 168 -1.46 13.91 -2.15
CA VAL A 168 -2.57 13.65 -1.24
C VAL A 168 -3.23 12.30 -1.56
N VAL A 169 -3.38 11.94 -2.84
CA VAL A 169 -3.89 10.61 -3.23
C VAL A 169 -3.00 9.51 -2.63
N ARG A 170 -1.69 9.61 -2.79
CA ARG A 170 -0.73 8.65 -2.20
C ARG A 170 -0.82 8.59 -0.68
N ALA A 171 -0.97 9.75 -0.04
CA ALA A 171 -1.15 9.82 1.41
C ALA A 171 -2.45 9.13 1.86
N VAL A 172 -3.56 9.32 1.13
CA VAL A 172 -4.84 8.64 1.43
C VAL A 172 -4.69 7.13 1.24
N GLN A 173 -4.05 6.66 0.16
CA GLN A 173 -3.77 5.23 -0.04
C GLN A 173 -2.97 4.63 1.10
N LEU A 174 -1.93 5.32 1.57
CA LEU A 174 -1.14 4.86 2.71
C LEU A 174 -1.99 4.79 3.99
N VAL A 175 -2.78 5.82 4.27
CA VAL A 175 -3.64 5.85 5.46
C VAL A 175 -4.69 4.75 5.40
N ASP A 176 -5.38 4.58 4.27
CA ASP A 176 -6.35 3.50 4.06
C ASP A 176 -5.69 2.13 4.28
N CYS A 177 -4.51 1.90 3.71
CA CYS A 177 -3.77 0.64 3.87
C CYS A 177 -3.41 0.35 5.34
N VAL A 178 -2.87 1.32 6.09
CA VAL A 178 -2.48 1.05 7.48
C VAL A 178 -3.69 0.90 8.40
N ARG A 179 -4.81 1.57 8.10
CA ARG A 179 -6.06 1.38 8.84
C ARG A 179 -6.63 -0.01 8.57
N ARG A 180 -6.69 -0.41 7.30
CA ARG A 180 -7.24 -1.71 6.86
C ARG A 180 -6.42 -2.90 7.34
N HIS A 181 -5.09 -2.83 7.16
CA HIS A 181 -4.20 -3.99 7.32
C HIS A 181 -3.44 -4.01 8.64
N LEU A 182 -3.26 -2.86 9.30
CA LEU A 182 -2.61 -2.77 10.62
C LEU A 182 -3.58 -2.36 11.73
N GLY A 183 -4.86 -2.10 11.42
CA GLY A 183 -5.89 -1.75 12.39
C GLY A 183 -5.73 -0.37 13.02
N LEU A 184 -4.87 0.49 12.47
CA LEU A 184 -4.63 1.83 13.03
C LEU A 184 -5.88 2.70 12.97
N GLN A 185 -6.12 3.45 14.03
CA GLN A 185 -7.25 4.36 14.15
C GLN A 185 -6.85 5.82 13.92
N VAL A 186 -7.82 6.63 13.48
CA VAL A 186 -7.62 8.07 13.23
C VAL A 186 -7.03 8.81 14.44
N PRO A 187 -7.50 8.60 15.69
CA PRO A 187 -6.91 9.26 16.85
C PRO A 187 -5.44 8.93 17.08
N GLU A 188 -5.02 7.68 16.83
CA GLU A 188 -3.61 7.26 16.97
C GLU A 188 -2.72 7.98 15.96
N LEU A 189 -3.19 8.12 14.72
CA LEU A 189 -2.48 8.86 13.67
C LEU A 189 -2.38 10.35 14.02
N GLN A 190 -3.46 10.96 14.52
CA GLN A 190 -3.46 12.35 14.95
C GLN A 190 -2.49 12.60 16.11
N GLN A 191 -2.46 11.69 17.10
CA GLN A 191 -1.54 11.77 18.24
C GLN A 191 -0.09 11.64 17.79
N ALA A 192 0.23 10.65 16.95
CA ALA A 192 1.58 10.45 16.44
C ALA A 192 2.09 11.61 15.56
N ALA A 193 1.16 12.35 14.92
CA ALA A 193 1.48 13.47 14.05
C ALA A 193 1.78 14.78 14.80
N ALA A 194 1.47 14.87 16.09
CA ALA A 194 1.63 16.08 16.88
C ALA A 194 3.08 16.60 16.82
N GLY A 195 3.26 17.84 16.37
CA GLY A 195 4.57 18.48 16.21
C GLY A 195 5.46 17.92 15.09
N GLN A 196 4.95 16.99 14.27
CA GLN A 196 5.71 16.34 13.18
C GLN A 196 5.15 16.66 11.80
N LEU A 197 3.83 16.90 11.70
CA LEU A 197 3.16 17.09 10.43
C LEU A 197 2.11 18.20 10.54
N SER A 198 1.86 18.91 9.45
CA SER A 198 0.85 19.97 9.43
C SER A 198 -0.53 19.38 9.72
N LYS A 199 -1.17 19.85 10.81
CA LYS A 199 -2.53 19.42 11.19
C LYS A 199 -3.51 19.62 10.06
N ARG A 200 -3.46 20.76 9.36
CA ARG A 200 -4.33 21.07 8.22
C ARG A 200 -4.15 20.08 7.07
N TRP A 201 -2.91 19.75 6.74
CA TRP A 201 -2.60 18.79 5.67
C TRP A 201 -3.08 17.39 6.06
N LEU A 202 -2.78 16.94 7.28
CA LEU A 202 -3.22 15.64 7.77
C LEU A 202 -4.75 15.53 7.82
N SER A 203 -5.45 16.57 8.28
CA SER A 203 -6.92 16.59 8.24
C SER A 203 -7.46 16.43 6.82
N LYS A 204 -6.83 17.02 5.80
CA LYS A 204 -7.23 16.81 4.40
C LYS A 204 -7.12 15.34 3.99
N VAL A 205 -6.02 14.67 4.37
CA VAL A 205 -5.82 13.24 4.09
C VAL A 205 -6.83 12.38 4.85
N LEU A 206 -6.99 12.61 6.15
CA LEU A 206 -7.87 11.83 7.01
C LEU A 206 -9.35 11.95 6.60
N ASN A 207 -9.80 13.13 6.18
CA ASN A 207 -11.18 13.33 5.71
C ASN A 207 -11.50 12.52 4.45
N LEU A 208 -10.51 12.30 3.59
CA LEU A 208 -10.63 11.48 2.38
C LEU A 208 -10.44 9.99 2.64
N SER A 209 -9.94 9.60 3.81
CA SER A 209 -9.55 8.24 4.14
C SER A 209 -10.72 7.36 4.59
N ARG A 210 -10.62 6.07 4.28
CA ARG A 210 -11.54 4.99 4.66
C ARG A 210 -10.72 3.76 5.06
N ASP A 211 -11.20 2.96 5.99
CA ASP A 211 -10.54 1.73 6.46
C ASP A 211 -11.02 0.47 5.76
N THR A 212 -11.84 0.61 4.73
CA THR A 212 -12.52 -0.46 4.00
C THR A 212 -11.83 -0.87 2.71
N ALA A 213 -10.92 -0.06 2.16
CA ALA A 213 -10.23 -0.37 0.91
C ALA A 213 -9.19 -1.49 1.13
N ASP A 214 -9.36 -2.61 0.42
CA ASP A 214 -8.46 -3.76 0.50
C ASP A 214 -7.16 -3.51 -0.27
N SER A 215 -7.18 -2.64 -1.28
CA SER A 215 -6.03 -2.26 -2.09
C SER A 215 -5.92 -0.74 -2.32
N PRO A 216 -4.70 -0.22 -2.62
CA PRO A 216 -4.54 1.19 -2.99
C PRO A 216 -5.36 1.60 -4.23
N LYS A 217 -5.66 0.64 -5.11
CA LYS A 217 -6.41 0.91 -6.34
C LYS A 217 -7.91 1.03 -6.11
N GLU A 218 -8.46 0.33 -5.13
CA GLU A 218 -9.81 0.63 -4.63
C GLU A 218 -9.90 2.05 -4.04
N THR A 219 -8.90 2.51 -3.27
CA THR A 219 -8.86 3.90 -2.82
C THR A 219 -8.91 4.89 -4.00
N GLU A 220 -8.15 4.65 -5.07
CA GLU A 220 -8.19 5.48 -6.28
C GLU A 220 -9.57 5.45 -6.94
N LEU A 221 -10.13 4.24 -7.13
CA LEU A 221 -11.44 4.06 -7.76
C LEU A 221 -12.54 4.75 -6.95
N ARG A 222 -12.54 4.63 -5.61
CA ARG A 222 -13.44 5.35 -4.71
C ARG A 222 -13.36 6.86 -4.91
N LEU A 223 -12.16 7.41 -4.90
CA LEU A 223 -11.94 8.85 -5.06
C LEU A 223 -12.40 9.37 -6.43
N LEU A 224 -12.41 8.52 -7.46
CA LEU A 224 -12.94 8.85 -8.78
C LEU A 224 -14.47 8.70 -8.88
N LEU A 225 -15.04 7.67 -8.24
CA LEU A 225 -16.48 7.40 -8.26
C LEU A 225 -17.27 8.34 -7.37
N GLN A 226 -16.75 8.67 -6.18
CA GLN A 226 -17.48 9.44 -5.16
C GLN A 226 -18.08 10.75 -5.72
N PRO A 227 -17.31 11.62 -6.42
CA PRO A 227 -17.87 12.87 -6.94
C PRO A 227 -18.92 12.66 -8.03
N VAL A 228 -18.79 11.58 -8.82
CA VAL A 228 -19.75 11.23 -9.88
C VAL A 228 -21.07 10.78 -9.26
N VAL A 229 -21.02 9.98 -8.20
CA VAL A 229 -22.22 9.51 -7.50
C VAL A 229 -22.91 10.63 -6.71
N GLU A 230 -22.15 11.47 -6.03
CA GLU A 230 -22.66 12.63 -5.27
C GLU A 230 -23.40 13.64 -6.16
N LYS A 231 -22.97 13.82 -7.42
CA LYS A 231 -23.66 14.66 -8.42
C LYS A 231 -25.13 14.29 -8.61
N TYR A 232 -25.48 13.02 -8.39
CA TYR A 232 -26.85 12.50 -8.53
C TYR A 232 -27.58 12.34 -7.18
N ASN A 233 -27.02 12.85 -6.08
CA ASN A 233 -27.53 12.69 -4.72
C ASN A 233 -27.69 11.22 -4.27
N LEU A 234 -26.81 10.35 -4.78
CA LEU A 234 -26.77 8.93 -4.45
C LEU A 234 -25.68 8.65 -3.41
N MET A 235 -25.76 7.50 -2.75
CA MET A 235 -24.71 7.01 -1.85
C MET A 235 -23.88 5.90 -2.51
N LEU A 236 -22.56 6.09 -2.55
CA LEU A 236 -21.60 5.03 -2.85
C LEU A 236 -21.30 4.27 -1.56
N VAL A 237 -21.62 2.98 -1.53
CA VAL A 237 -21.38 2.09 -0.38
C VAL A 237 -20.19 1.21 -0.69
N GLU A 238 -19.21 1.18 0.20
CA GLU A 238 -18.01 0.34 0.06
C GLU A 238 -18.27 -1.07 0.62
N GLN A 239 -17.63 -2.09 0.05
CA GLN A 239 -17.65 -3.46 0.56
C GLN A 239 -19.08 -4.01 0.76
N TYR A 240 -19.91 -3.89 -0.27
CA TYR A 240 -21.34 -4.24 -0.21
C TYR A 240 -21.59 -5.72 -0.53
N PRO A 241 -22.11 -6.54 0.40
CA PRO A 241 -22.36 -7.95 0.15
C PRO A 241 -23.63 -8.18 -0.68
N LEU A 242 -23.49 -8.92 -1.79
CA LEU A 242 -24.62 -9.52 -2.48
C LEU A 242 -25.03 -10.81 -1.76
N VAL A 243 -26.19 -10.79 -1.10
CA VAL A 243 -26.74 -11.95 -0.39
C VAL A 243 -27.89 -12.56 -1.18
N VAL A 244 -27.79 -13.86 -1.49
CA VAL A 244 -28.83 -14.64 -2.17
C VAL A 244 -29.16 -15.87 -1.33
N GLY A 245 -30.44 -16.06 -0.99
CA GLY A 245 -30.87 -17.20 -0.18
C GLY A 245 -30.18 -17.30 1.18
N GLY A 246 -29.84 -16.16 1.79
CA GLY A 246 -29.13 -16.09 3.07
C GLY A 246 -27.62 -16.35 3.00
N ARG A 247 -27.04 -16.50 1.81
CA ARG A 247 -25.59 -16.71 1.61
C ARG A 247 -24.97 -15.54 0.85
N VAL A 248 -23.79 -15.10 1.27
CA VAL A 248 -23.00 -14.11 0.54
C VAL A 248 -22.45 -14.75 -0.73
N VAL A 249 -22.87 -14.25 -1.89
CA VAL A 249 -22.41 -14.68 -3.21
C VAL A 249 -21.08 -14.02 -3.55
N THR A 250 -21.01 -12.71 -3.32
CA THR A 250 -19.82 -11.88 -3.51
C THR A 250 -19.96 -10.62 -2.65
N THR A 251 -18.85 -9.92 -2.43
CA THR A 251 -18.85 -8.55 -1.93
C THR A 251 -18.39 -7.65 -3.08
N PHE A 252 -19.18 -6.64 -3.43
CA PHE A 252 -18.75 -5.61 -4.37
C PHE A 252 -17.84 -4.62 -3.65
N ASP A 253 -16.73 -4.23 -4.28
CA ASP A 253 -15.85 -3.20 -3.72
C ASP A 253 -16.60 -1.89 -3.49
N PHE A 254 -17.48 -1.55 -4.45
CA PHE A 254 -18.43 -0.45 -4.30
C PHE A 254 -19.82 -0.83 -4.80
N ALA A 255 -20.86 -0.21 -4.26
CA ALA A 255 -22.22 -0.38 -4.73
C ALA A 255 -23.05 0.90 -4.59
N ILE A 256 -24.09 0.99 -5.41
CA ILE A 256 -25.20 1.92 -5.26
C ILE A 256 -26.46 1.04 -5.14
N PRO A 257 -26.81 0.61 -3.92
CA PRO A 257 -27.78 -0.47 -3.71
C PRO A 257 -29.17 -0.17 -4.28
N GLU A 258 -29.62 1.08 -4.14
CA GLU A 258 -30.92 1.54 -4.65
C GLU A 258 -31.06 1.39 -6.18
N LEU A 259 -29.94 1.39 -6.91
CA LEU A 259 -29.91 1.21 -8.36
C LEU A 259 -29.48 -0.21 -8.78
N LYS A 260 -29.16 -1.07 -7.81
CA LYS A 260 -28.51 -2.37 -8.04
C LYS A 260 -27.29 -2.26 -8.96
N LEU A 261 -26.42 -1.30 -8.68
CA LEU A 261 -25.14 -1.15 -9.37
C LEU A 261 -24.03 -1.59 -8.42
N GLY A 262 -23.32 -2.67 -8.74
CA GLY A 262 -22.13 -3.13 -8.02
C GLY A 262 -20.90 -2.86 -8.88
N ILE A 263 -19.78 -2.48 -8.30
CA ILE A 263 -18.55 -2.13 -9.03
C ILE A 263 -17.42 -2.93 -8.40
N MET A 264 -16.61 -3.57 -9.24
CA MET A 264 -15.51 -4.41 -8.79
C MET A 264 -14.19 -3.99 -9.43
N TYR A 265 -13.14 -3.99 -8.62
CA TYR A 265 -11.76 -3.82 -9.02
C TYR A 265 -11.06 -5.17 -9.11
N ASP A 266 -10.73 -5.59 -10.32
CA ASP A 266 -9.96 -6.81 -10.55
C ASP A 266 -8.47 -6.49 -10.36
N GLY A 267 -7.94 -6.88 -9.19
CA GLY A 267 -6.52 -6.80 -8.88
C GLY A 267 -5.66 -7.71 -9.77
N SER A 268 -4.36 -7.44 -9.80
CA SER A 268 -3.38 -8.31 -10.47
C SER A 268 -3.27 -9.64 -9.70
N HIS A 269 -4.18 -10.58 -9.92
CA HIS A 269 -4.12 -11.92 -9.34
C HIS A 269 -3.88 -12.94 -10.44
N HIS A 270 -3.05 -13.94 -10.14
CA HIS A 270 -2.75 -15.04 -11.04
C HIS A 270 -4.07 -15.68 -11.48
N TRP A 271 -4.37 -15.56 -12.79
CA TRP A 271 -5.61 -15.98 -13.42
C TRP A 271 -5.75 -17.51 -13.42
N THR A 272 -5.99 -18.10 -12.25
CA THR A 272 -6.28 -19.53 -12.13
C THR A 272 -7.60 -19.85 -12.80
N TYR A 273 -7.71 -21.08 -13.33
CA TYR A 273 -8.92 -21.55 -13.98
C TYR A 273 -10.14 -21.51 -13.04
N GLU A 274 -9.93 -21.88 -11.77
CA GLU A 274 -10.94 -21.89 -10.72
C GLU A 274 -11.50 -20.49 -10.44
N GLN A 275 -10.63 -19.48 -10.39
CA GLN A 275 -11.05 -18.10 -10.17
C GLN A 275 -11.96 -17.60 -11.30
N ARG A 276 -11.66 -17.93 -12.56
CA ARG A 276 -12.50 -17.55 -13.71
C ARG A 276 -13.89 -18.17 -13.67
N GLN A 277 -13.98 -19.43 -13.24
CA GLN A 277 -15.26 -20.13 -13.10
C GLN A 277 -16.10 -19.49 -11.99
N LEU A 278 -15.47 -19.16 -10.86
CA LEU A 278 -16.13 -18.45 -9.76
C LEU A 278 -16.62 -17.07 -10.21
N ASP A 279 -15.77 -16.28 -10.87
CA ASP A 279 -16.13 -14.95 -11.38
C ASP A 279 -17.29 -14.98 -12.38
N SER A 280 -17.30 -15.99 -13.26
CA SER A 280 -18.40 -16.21 -14.21
C SER A 280 -19.71 -16.51 -13.49
N SER A 281 -19.67 -17.36 -12.46
CA SER A 281 -20.84 -17.68 -11.62
C SER A 281 -21.34 -16.46 -10.84
N ILE A 282 -20.44 -15.66 -10.28
CA ILE A 282 -20.76 -14.40 -9.57
C ILE A 282 -21.45 -13.42 -10.53
N ASN A 283 -20.93 -13.26 -11.75
CA ASN A 283 -21.51 -12.37 -12.74
C ASN A 283 -22.92 -12.81 -13.16
N LEU A 284 -23.11 -14.10 -13.47
CA LEU A 284 -24.43 -14.64 -13.82
C LEU A 284 -25.43 -14.47 -12.68
N THR A 285 -25.02 -14.78 -11.44
CA THR A 285 -25.87 -14.62 -10.26
C THR A 285 -26.24 -13.16 -10.04
N SER A 286 -25.28 -12.25 -10.19
CA SER A 286 -25.54 -10.80 -10.05
C SER A 286 -26.59 -10.34 -11.07
N ILE A 287 -26.45 -10.75 -12.34
CA ILE A 287 -27.41 -10.44 -13.41
C ILE A 287 -28.79 -11.01 -13.10
N MET A 288 -28.88 -12.28 -12.66
CA MET A 288 -30.15 -12.91 -12.27
C MET A 288 -30.89 -12.14 -11.17
N HIS A 289 -30.16 -11.45 -10.29
CA HIS A 289 -30.72 -10.62 -9.23
C HIS A 289 -30.88 -9.14 -9.59
N GLY A 290 -30.67 -8.80 -10.86
CA GLY A 290 -30.89 -7.46 -11.43
C GLY A 290 -29.75 -6.48 -11.18
N TRP A 291 -28.56 -6.98 -10.83
CA TRP A 291 -27.37 -6.14 -10.65
C TRP A 291 -26.67 -5.87 -11.97
N THR A 292 -26.28 -4.62 -12.17
CA THR A 292 -25.30 -4.22 -13.18
C THR A 292 -23.93 -4.21 -12.50
N VAL A 293 -22.94 -4.89 -13.09
CA VAL A 293 -21.62 -5.05 -12.44
C VAL A 293 -20.46 -4.63 -13.36
N PRO A 294 -20.14 -3.33 -13.47
CA PRO A 294 -18.91 -2.90 -14.12
C PRO A 294 -17.70 -3.42 -13.34
N ARG A 295 -16.82 -4.13 -14.06
CA ARG A 295 -15.51 -4.56 -13.54
C ARG A 295 -14.40 -3.75 -14.17
N THR A 296 -13.34 -3.48 -13.41
CA THR A 296 -12.23 -2.68 -13.89
C THR A 296 -10.89 -3.14 -13.34
N ALA A 297 -9.86 -3.07 -14.15
CA ALA A 297 -8.47 -3.21 -13.74
C ALA A 297 -7.77 -1.84 -13.72
N SER A 298 -6.50 -1.82 -13.32
CA SER A 298 -5.70 -0.60 -13.20
C SER A 298 -5.76 0.34 -14.43
N ARG A 299 -5.72 -0.20 -15.66
CA ARG A 299 -5.73 0.61 -16.89
C ARG A 299 -7.11 1.09 -17.34
N SER A 300 -8.19 0.50 -16.84
CA SER A 300 -9.56 0.78 -17.27
C SER A 300 -10.37 1.59 -16.26
N MET A 301 -9.75 2.09 -15.17
CA MET A 301 -10.47 2.80 -14.11
C MET A 301 -11.25 4.02 -14.62
N ARG A 302 -10.68 4.80 -15.54
CA ARG A 302 -11.36 5.92 -16.21
C ARG A 302 -12.62 5.49 -16.96
N GLN A 303 -12.47 4.48 -17.82
CA GLN A 303 -13.58 3.92 -18.58
C GLN A 303 -14.67 3.36 -17.67
N CYS A 304 -14.29 2.75 -16.53
CA CYS A 304 -15.26 2.28 -15.55
C CYS A 304 -16.10 3.42 -14.96
N VAL A 305 -15.47 4.56 -14.65
CA VAL A 305 -16.18 5.75 -14.14
C VAL A 305 -17.16 6.28 -15.19
N GLU A 306 -16.76 6.32 -16.47
CA GLU A 306 -17.64 6.71 -17.59
C GLU A 306 -18.83 5.75 -17.74
N VAL A 307 -18.59 4.45 -17.66
CA VAL A 307 -19.66 3.42 -17.69
C VAL A 307 -20.61 3.59 -16.51
N VAL A 308 -20.09 3.83 -15.31
CA VAL A 308 -20.92 4.07 -14.12
C VAL A 308 -21.78 5.32 -14.33
N GLU A 309 -21.23 6.44 -14.76
CA GLU A 309 -22.01 7.66 -15.01
C GLU A 309 -23.10 7.44 -16.09
N ALA A 310 -22.79 6.70 -17.16
CA ALA A 310 -23.76 6.35 -18.19
C ALA A 310 -24.92 5.50 -17.64
N VAL A 311 -24.61 4.51 -16.79
CA VAL A 311 -25.63 3.67 -16.13
C VAL A 311 -26.48 4.48 -15.16
N LEU A 312 -25.89 5.42 -14.42
CA LEU A 312 -26.62 6.33 -13.54
C LEU A 312 -27.64 7.17 -14.33
N LYS A 313 -27.19 7.81 -15.40
CA LYS A 313 -28.04 8.58 -16.31
C LYS A 313 -29.21 7.77 -16.86
N GLN A 314 -28.91 6.56 -17.33
CA GLN A 314 -29.93 5.64 -17.85
C GLN A 314 -30.97 5.27 -16.78
N LYS A 315 -30.54 4.87 -15.59
CA LYS A 315 -31.43 4.42 -14.52
C LYS A 315 -32.25 5.55 -13.89
N LEU A 316 -31.71 6.78 -13.89
CA LEU A 316 -32.40 7.97 -13.38
C LEU A 316 -33.23 8.70 -14.44
N GLY A 317 -33.15 8.31 -15.72
CA GLY A 317 -33.85 8.98 -16.81
C GLY A 317 -33.31 10.38 -17.14
N VAL A 318 -32.06 10.67 -16.79
CA VAL A 318 -31.40 11.97 -17.02
C VAL A 318 -30.53 11.87 -18.28
N ARG A 319 -30.69 12.77 -19.25
CA ARG A 319 -29.84 12.84 -20.46
C ARG A 319 -28.51 13.52 -20.16
#